data_AF-A0A1H0S9E2-F1
#
_entry.id   AF-A0A1H0S9E2-F1
#
_cell.length_a   1.000
_cell.length_b   1.000
_cell.length_c   1.000
_cell.angle_alpha   90.00
_cell.angle_beta   90.00
_cell.angle_gamma   90.00
#
_symmetry.space_group_name_H-M   'P 1'
#
loop_
_entity.id
_entity.type
_entity.pdbx_description
1 polymer ?
#
loop_
_entity_poly.entity_id
_entity_poly.type
_entity_poly.pdbx_seq_one_letter_code
_entity_poly.pdbx_strand_id
1 'polypeptide(L)'
;MDAYSSSNDARLFLAAIPDAATAARIHQLAGVLKGAHRFSGKPIEPERLHVSLFFLSGLPQQEIREACAAAADVRIKPFEVSFDRTASFRGKRGSRPFVLVGDKGLQPLTSFRRMLGDAMLRRGLRWVTNTNFTPHVTLLYDARSVEEYPIEPISWTVNEFVLIQSLSGHDYLARWPLEARAVA
;
A
#
# COMPACT_ATOMS: atom_id res chain seq x y z
N MET A 1 -13.86 -22.92 8.99
CA MET A 1 -13.39 -22.40 7.69
C MET A 1 -12.80 -21.03 7.98
N ASP A 2 -11.50 -21.03 8.28
CA ASP A 2 -10.83 -19.91 8.96
C ASP A 2 -10.06 -19.06 7.95
N ALA A 3 -10.77 -18.48 6.98
CA ALA A 3 -10.18 -17.75 5.86
C ALA A 3 -9.40 -16.47 6.26
N TYR A 4 -9.48 -16.06 7.53
CA TYR A 4 -8.90 -14.81 8.03
C TYR A 4 -8.12 -14.99 9.35
N SER A 5 -7.65 -16.21 9.66
CA SER A 5 -6.84 -16.44 10.86
C SER A 5 -5.51 -15.71 10.74
N SER A 6 -5.31 -14.66 11.55
CA SER A 6 -3.99 -14.10 11.78
C SER A 6 -3.21 -15.07 12.66
N SER A 7 -2.28 -15.84 12.08
CA SER A 7 -1.16 -16.33 12.88
C SER A 7 -0.43 -15.11 13.47
N ASN A 8 0.13 -15.25 14.66
CA ASN A 8 0.69 -14.13 15.44
C ASN A 8 1.82 -13.34 14.73
N ASP A 9 2.31 -13.84 13.58
CA ASP A 9 3.38 -13.23 12.76
C ASP A 9 2.92 -12.71 11.38
N ALA A 10 1.72 -13.05 10.89
CA ALA A 10 1.29 -12.65 9.56
C ALA A 10 0.69 -11.23 9.54
N ARG A 11 1.20 -10.38 8.63
CA ARG A 11 0.66 -9.02 8.40
C ARG A 11 -0.56 -9.08 7.48
N LEU A 12 -1.72 -8.65 7.94
CA LEU A 12 -2.96 -8.55 7.18
C LEU A 12 -3.25 -7.08 6.89
N PHE A 13 -3.45 -6.71 5.64
CA PHE A 13 -3.72 -5.32 5.27
C PHE A 13 -4.43 -5.19 3.91
N LEU A 14 -5.16 -4.10 3.74
CA LEU A 14 -5.66 -3.64 2.44
C LEU A 14 -4.59 -2.84 1.72
N ALA A 15 -4.46 -3.01 0.41
CA ALA A 15 -3.44 -2.33 -0.39
C ALA A 15 -3.88 -2.04 -1.82
N ALA A 16 -3.31 -0.99 -2.41
CA ALA A 16 -3.24 -0.80 -3.85
C ALA A 16 -1.89 -1.33 -4.35
N ILE A 17 -1.88 -2.03 -5.49
CA ILE A 17 -0.67 -2.61 -6.08
C ILE A 17 -0.38 -1.97 -7.45
N PRO A 18 0.90 -1.81 -7.84
CA PRO A 18 1.26 -1.47 -9.20
C PRO A 18 0.94 -2.62 -10.16
N ASP A 19 0.70 -2.31 -11.43
CA ASP A 19 0.70 -3.33 -12.48
C ASP A 19 2.11 -3.94 -12.66
N ALA A 20 2.20 -5.10 -13.32
CA ALA A 20 3.45 -5.84 -13.43
C ALA A 20 4.59 -5.05 -14.11
N ALA A 21 4.27 -4.24 -15.14
CA ALA A 21 5.27 -3.44 -15.83
C ALA A 21 5.78 -2.31 -14.94
N THR A 22 4.87 -1.65 -14.22
CA THR A 22 5.23 -0.62 -13.24
C THR A 22 6.02 -1.21 -12.07
N ALA A 23 5.64 -2.37 -11.54
CA ALA A 23 6.37 -3.07 -10.48
C ALA A 23 7.82 -3.38 -10.89
N ALA A 24 8.02 -3.88 -12.11
CA ALA A 24 9.36 -4.15 -12.66
C ALA A 24 10.20 -2.86 -12.77
N ARG A 25 9.60 -1.77 -13.25
CA ARG A 25 10.27 -0.44 -13.33
C ARG A 25 10.67 0.08 -11.95
N ILE A 26 9.78 -0.04 -10.95
CA ILE A 26 10.07 0.36 -9.57
C ILE A 26 11.23 -0.47 -8.99
N HIS A 27 11.23 -1.79 -9.20
CA HIS A 27 12.30 -2.67 -8.72
C HIS A 27 13.65 -2.34 -9.38
N GLN A 28 13.65 -2.09 -10.69
CA GLN A 28 14.86 -1.65 -11.40
C GLN A 28 15.40 -0.34 -10.84
N LEU A 29 14.54 0.66 -10.62
CA LEU A 29 14.91 1.93 -10.00
C LEU A 29 15.49 1.71 -8.59
N ALA A 30 14.87 0.86 -7.78
CA ALA A 30 15.37 0.52 -6.45
C ALA A 30 16.80 -0.07 -6.50
N GLY A 31 17.10 -0.90 -7.51
CA GLY A 31 18.45 -1.43 -7.75
C GLY A 31 19.48 -0.35 -8.09
N VAL A 32 19.13 0.59 -8.96
CA VAL A 32 19.99 1.74 -9.32
C VAL A 32 20.26 2.61 -8.08
N LEU A 33 19.20 2.98 -7.35
CA LEU A 33 19.30 3.84 -6.17
C LEU A 33 20.04 3.16 -5.01
N LYS A 34 19.89 1.84 -4.86
CA LYS A 34 20.69 1.04 -3.92
C LYS A 34 22.19 1.24 -4.16
N GLY A 35 22.63 1.13 -5.42
CA GLY A 35 24.02 1.35 -5.80
C GLY A 35 24.48 2.78 -5.53
N ALA A 36 23.70 3.76 -5.99
CA ALA A 36 24.02 5.18 -5.86
C ALA A 36 24.17 5.63 -4.38
N HIS A 37 23.28 5.17 -3.51
CA HIS A 37 23.30 5.51 -2.07
C HIS A 37 24.13 4.55 -1.21
N ARG A 38 24.70 3.50 -1.82
CA ARG A 38 25.48 2.43 -1.14
C ARG A 38 24.68 1.76 -0.02
N PHE A 39 23.40 1.48 -0.28
CA PHE A 39 22.56 0.69 0.62
C PHE A 39 23.00 -0.78 0.61
N SER A 40 22.98 -1.42 1.77
CA SER A 40 23.17 -2.86 1.94
C SER A 40 21.85 -3.63 1.87
N GLY A 41 20.72 -2.95 2.10
CA GLY A 41 19.37 -3.49 1.98
C GLY A 41 19.10 -4.15 0.63
N LYS A 42 18.26 -5.21 0.64
CA LYS A 42 17.76 -5.83 -0.59
C LYS A 42 16.54 -5.04 -1.09
N PRO A 43 16.45 -4.74 -2.40
CA PRO A 43 15.23 -4.24 -3.00
C PRO A 43 14.06 -5.19 -2.69
N ILE A 44 12.88 -4.61 -2.47
CA ILE A 44 11.64 -5.38 -2.35
C ILE A 44 11.33 -6.00 -3.72
N GLU A 45 10.99 -7.29 -3.71
CA GLU A 45 10.61 -8.01 -4.92
C GLU A 45 9.35 -7.39 -5.57
N PRO A 46 9.26 -7.38 -6.92
CA PRO A 46 8.16 -6.73 -7.64
C PRO A 46 6.77 -7.14 -7.13
N GLU A 47 6.56 -8.42 -6.84
CA GLU A 47 5.28 -9.01 -6.39
C GLU A 47 4.88 -8.57 -4.97
N ARG A 48 5.81 -7.92 -4.26
CA ARG A 48 5.60 -7.42 -2.89
C ARG A 48 5.45 -5.91 -2.83
N LEU A 49 5.65 -5.19 -3.94
CA LEU A 49 5.47 -3.74 -3.99
C LEU A 49 3.99 -3.39 -3.86
N HIS A 50 3.68 -2.42 -3.00
CA HIS A 50 2.32 -2.00 -2.73
C HIS A 50 2.30 -0.64 -2.02
N VAL A 51 1.14 0.00 -2.02
CA VAL A 51 0.78 1.07 -1.10
C VAL A 51 -0.21 0.51 -0.07
N SER A 52 0.19 0.44 1.20
CA SER A 52 -0.70 -0.01 2.27
C SER A 52 -1.81 1.02 2.52
N LEU A 53 -3.07 0.59 2.51
CA LEU A 53 -4.23 1.42 2.81
C LEU A 53 -4.61 1.32 4.29
N PHE A 54 -4.87 0.10 4.77
CA PHE A 54 -5.26 -0.16 6.16
C PHE A 54 -4.61 -1.43 6.67
N PHE A 55 -4.00 -1.36 7.86
CA PHE A 55 -3.53 -2.55 8.57
C PHE A 55 -4.68 -3.15 9.38
N LEU A 56 -4.87 -4.46 9.26
CA LEU A 56 -5.93 -5.23 9.90
C LEU A 56 -5.39 -6.31 10.86
N SER A 57 -4.07 -6.49 10.93
CA SER A 57 -3.44 -7.43 11.88
C SER A 57 -3.83 -7.13 13.33
N GLY A 58 -4.16 -8.18 14.08
CA GLY A 58 -4.51 -8.08 15.49
C GLY A 58 -5.93 -7.57 15.76
N LEU A 59 -6.73 -7.24 14.73
CA LEU A 59 -8.13 -6.91 14.90
C LEU A 59 -8.96 -8.18 15.18
N PRO A 60 -10.06 -8.07 15.96
CA PRO A 60 -11.03 -9.15 16.11
C PRO A 60 -11.56 -9.62 14.75
N GLN A 61 -11.82 -10.92 14.61
CA GLN A 61 -12.25 -11.51 13.34
C GLN A 61 -13.52 -10.85 12.77
N GLN A 62 -14.45 -10.43 13.64
CA GLN A 62 -15.65 -9.71 13.22
C GLN A 62 -15.31 -8.36 12.58
N GLU A 63 -14.32 -7.62 13.11
CA GLU A 63 -13.91 -6.34 12.54
C GLU A 63 -13.22 -6.51 11.19
N ILE A 64 -12.43 -7.57 11.01
CA ILE A 64 -11.85 -7.92 9.71
C ILE A 64 -12.96 -8.20 8.70
N ARG A 65 -13.98 -8.98 9.08
CA ARG A 65 -15.15 -9.23 8.22
C ARG A 65 -15.87 -7.95 7.82
N GLU A 66 -16.11 -7.05 8.77
CA GLU A 66 -16.75 -5.75 8.48
C GLU A 66 -15.88 -4.86 7.59
N ALA A 67 -14.55 -4.91 7.74
CA ALA A 67 -13.64 -4.17 6.87
C ALA A 67 -13.68 -4.69 5.42
N CYS A 68 -13.72 -6.02 5.24
CA CYS A 68 -13.89 -6.64 3.93
C CYS A 68 -15.27 -6.34 3.33
N ALA A 69 -16.31 -6.32 4.14
CA ALA A 69 -17.65 -5.96 3.68
C ALA A 69 -17.73 -4.47 3.29
N ALA A 70 -17.05 -3.59 4.02
CA ALA A 70 -16.89 -2.17 3.63
C ALA A 70 -16.19 -2.04 2.28
N ALA A 71 -15.08 -2.78 2.10
CA ALA A 71 -14.32 -2.82 0.85
C ALA A 71 -15.20 -3.25 -0.34
N ALA A 72 -16.04 -4.28 -0.14
CA ALA A 72 -16.96 -4.78 -1.15
C ALA A 72 -18.07 -3.79 -1.54
N ASP A 73 -18.35 -2.76 -0.73
CA ASP A 73 -19.39 -1.75 -1.01
C ASP A 73 -18.84 -0.50 -1.70
N VAL A 74 -17.52 -0.27 -1.70
CA VAL A 74 -16.93 0.92 -2.32
C VAL A 74 -17.03 0.84 -3.84
N ARG A 75 -17.57 1.89 -4.45
CA ARG A 75 -17.67 2.04 -5.90
C ARG A 75 -17.05 3.36 -6.32
N ILE A 76 -15.98 3.29 -7.10
CA ILE A 76 -15.23 4.44 -7.61
C ILE A 76 -14.60 4.06 -8.95
N LYS A 77 -14.49 5.03 -9.86
CA LYS A 77 -13.76 4.83 -11.11
C LYS A 77 -12.27 4.57 -10.84
N PRO A 78 -11.58 3.77 -11.67
CA PRO A 78 -10.12 3.70 -11.67
C PRO A 78 -9.50 5.10 -11.72
N PHE A 79 -8.35 5.26 -11.08
CA PHE A 79 -7.64 6.54 -10.99
C PHE A 79 -6.13 6.33 -11.08
N GLU A 80 -5.44 7.33 -11.60
CA GLU A 80 -3.98 7.32 -11.66
C GLU A 80 -3.37 7.74 -10.32
N VAL A 81 -2.24 7.13 -9.99
CA VAL A 81 -1.32 7.57 -8.93
C VAL A 81 0.04 7.86 -9.54
N SER A 82 0.72 8.89 -9.02
CA SER A 82 2.05 9.29 -9.50
C SER A 82 2.99 9.60 -8.35
N PHE A 83 4.18 8.99 -8.38
CA PHE A 83 5.26 9.15 -7.41
C PHE A 83 6.43 9.84 -8.07
N ASP A 84 6.88 10.95 -7.52
CA ASP A 84 7.86 11.87 -8.13
C ASP A 84 9.13 12.04 -7.32
N ARG A 85 9.20 11.44 -6.12
CA ARG A 85 10.34 11.57 -5.20
C ARG A 85 10.61 10.27 -4.45
N THR A 86 11.84 10.14 -3.98
CA THR A 86 12.25 9.10 -3.03
C THR A 86 12.59 9.73 -1.70
N ALA A 87 12.38 9.01 -0.59
CA ALA A 87 12.70 9.51 0.74
C ALA A 87 13.04 8.35 1.70
N SER A 88 13.72 8.65 2.81
CA SER A 88 13.85 7.71 3.93
C SER A 88 12.90 8.08 5.07
N PHE A 89 12.09 7.12 5.50
CA PHE A 89 11.22 7.28 6.66
C PHE A 89 11.93 6.89 7.96
N ARG A 90 11.36 7.31 9.09
CA ARG A 90 11.77 6.76 10.40
C ARG A 90 11.36 5.28 10.46
N GLY A 91 12.23 4.45 11.02
CA GLY A 91 11.98 3.01 11.18
C GLY A 91 12.66 2.49 12.44
N LYS A 92 12.73 1.15 12.57
CA LYS A 92 13.45 0.50 13.67
C LYS A 92 14.95 0.81 13.54
N ARG A 93 15.68 0.78 14.66
CA ARG A 93 17.14 0.95 14.62
C ARG A 93 17.75 -0.09 13.70
N GLY A 94 18.53 0.36 12.70
CA GLY A 94 19.14 -0.50 11.69
C GLY A 94 18.21 -0.95 10.55
N SER A 95 16.94 -0.51 10.52
CA SER A 95 15.98 -0.87 9.48
C SER A 95 14.98 0.27 9.24
N ARG A 96 15.39 1.20 8.40
CA ARG A 96 14.63 2.39 7.97
C ARG A 96 14.10 2.14 6.55
N PRO A 97 12.82 2.43 6.28
CA PRO A 97 12.28 2.28 4.93
C PRO A 97 12.83 3.36 4.01
N PHE A 98 13.33 2.97 2.84
CA PHE A 98 13.52 3.85 1.70
C PHE A 98 12.34 3.67 0.74
N VAL A 99 11.69 4.76 0.37
CA VAL A 99 10.35 4.74 -0.22
C VAL A 99 10.24 5.63 -1.44
N LEU A 100 9.28 5.31 -2.32
CA LEU A 100 8.69 6.28 -3.25
C LEU A 100 7.58 7.04 -2.54
N VAL A 101 7.54 8.35 -2.77
CA VAL A 101 6.52 9.27 -2.28
C VAL A 101 6.10 10.22 -3.40
N GLY A 102 5.02 10.96 -3.16
CA GLY A 102 4.51 11.97 -4.06
C GLY A 102 3.62 12.96 -3.32
N ASP A 103 3.17 13.99 -4.01
CA ASP A 103 2.23 14.99 -3.48
C ASP A 103 0.92 15.03 -4.29
N LYS A 104 0.78 15.98 -5.21
CA LYS A 104 -0.46 16.15 -6.02
C LYS A 104 -0.87 14.89 -6.77
N GLY A 105 0.11 14.13 -7.27
CA GLY A 105 -0.11 12.85 -7.96
C GLY A 105 -0.73 11.74 -7.10
N LEU A 106 -0.77 11.91 -5.77
CA LEU A 106 -1.34 10.92 -4.84
C LEU A 106 -2.66 11.39 -4.20
N GLN A 107 -3.15 12.59 -4.53
CA GLN A 107 -4.44 13.09 -4.03
C GLN A 107 -5.64 12.18 -4.35
N PRO A 108 -5.73 11.54 -5.53
CA PRO A 108 -6.77 10.54 -5.79
C PRO A 108 -6.73 9.36 -4.81
N LEU A 109 -5.53 8.85 -4.50
CA LEU A 109 -5.35 7.74 -3.56
C LEU A 109 -5.70 8.13 -2.12
N THR A 110 -5.32 9.33 -1.70
CA THR A 110 -5.71 9.89 -0.39
C THR A 110 -7.22 10.03 -0.28
N SER A 111 -7.88 10.51 -1.34
CA SER A 111 -9.34 10.63 -1.39
C SER A 111 -10.03 9.27 -1.34
N PHE A 112 -9.52 8.28 -2.09
CA PHE A 112 -10.00 6.91 -2.05
C PHE A 112 -9.85 6.28 -0.65
N ARG A 113 -8.68 6.45 -0.03
CA ARG A 113 -8.40 5.97 1.32
C ARG A 113 -9.33 6.57 2.38
N ARG A 114 -9.72 7.84 2.22
CA ARG A 114 -10.74 8.48 3.07
C ARG A 114 -12.12 7.85 2.85
N MET A 115 -12.56 7.73 1.59
CA MET A 115 -13.84 7.12 1.23
C MET A 115 -13.99 5.69 1.79
N LEU A 116 -12.94 4.88 1.67
CA LEU A 116 -12.90 3.53 2.23
C LEU A 116 -12.97 3.55 3.76
N GLY A 117 -12.29 4.50 4.41
CA GLY A 117 -12.40 4.72 5.85
C GLY A 117 -13.79 5.12 6.31
N ASP A 118 -14.47 6.00 5.58
CA ASP A 118 -15.84 6.40 5.87
C ASP A 118 -16.81 5.21 5.72
N ALA A 119 -16.58 4.33 4.73
CA ALA A 119 -17.34 3.10 4.57
C ALA A 119 -17.16 2.14 5.75
N MET A 120 -15.93 1.97 6.22
CA MET A 120 -15.62 1.17 7.41
C MET A 120 -16.22 1.77 8.67
N LEU A 121 -16.18 3.11 8.82
CA LEU A 121 -16.75 3.81 9.97
C LEU A 121 -18.28 3.63 10.04
N ARG A 122 -18.98 3.65 8.90
CA ARG A 122 -20.43 3.36 8.84
C ARG A 122 -20.78 1.94 9.31
N ARG A 123 -19.82 1.01 9.25
CA ARG A 123 -19.92 -0.36 9.77
C ARG A 123 -19.45 -0.50 11.22
N GLY A 124 -19.20 0.61 11.92
CA GLY A 124 -18.84 0.64 13.34
C GLY A 124 -17.33 0.51 13.64
N LEU A 125 -16.47 0.47 12.62
CA LEU A 125 -15.02 0.33 12.79
C LEU A 125 -14.40 1.67 13.17
N ARG A 126 -14.25 1.94 14.47
CA ARG A 126 -13.76 3.25 14.97
C ARG A 126 -12.25 3.44 14.85
N TRP A 127 -11.46 2.37 14.75
CA TRP A 127 -9.99 2.46 14.64
C TRP A 127 -9.53 3.14 13.34
N VAL A 128 -10.38 3.23 12.31
CA VAL A 128 -10.09 3.92 11.04
C VAL A 128 -9.99 5.44 11.16
N THR A 129 -10.41 6.00 12.30
CA THR A 129 -10.41 7.45 12.56
C THR A 129 -9.01 8.04 12.73
N ASN A 130 -7.97 7.20 12.84
CA ASN A 130 -6.59 7.67 12.72
C ASN A 130 -6.30 8.08 11.27
N THR A 131 -6.18 9.39 11.04
CA THR A 131 -6.08 10.00 9.71
C THR A 131 -4.67 10.08 9.15
N ASN A 132 -3.65 9.68 9.91
CA ASN A 132 -2.27 9.78 9.43
C ASN A 132 -2.04 8.74 8.32
N PHE A 133 -2.05 9.22 7.07
CA PHE A 133 -1.81 8.42 5.89
C PHE A 133 -0.78 9.14 5.00
N THR A 134 0.41 8.57 4.91
CA THR A 134 1.43 9.00 3.95
C THR A 134 1.53 7.92 2.87
N PRO A 135 0.89 8.09 1.71
CA PRO A 135 0.94 7.10 0.64
C PRO A 135 2.37 6.92 0.14
N HIS A 136 2.87 5.68 0.14
CA HIS A 136 4.24 5.37 -0.24
C HIS A 136 4.35 3.93 -0.76
N VAL A 137 5.38 3.67 -1.57
CA VAL A 137 5.82 2.31 -1.93
C VAL A 137 7.18 2.09 -1.29
N THR A 138 7.34 1.04 -0.49
CA THR A 138 8.66 0.73 0.09
C THR A 138 9.56 0.03 -0.93
N LEU A 139 10.72 0.61 -1.18
CA LEU A 139 11.72 0.12 -2.13
C LEU A 139 12.70 -0.86 -1.49
N LEU A 140 13.15 -0.56 -0.28
CA LEU A 140 14.05 -1.40 0.53
C LEU A 140 14.06 -0.92 1.99
N TYR A 141 14.73 -1.69 2.85
CA TYR A 141 15.05 -1.26 4.21
C TYR A 141 16.57 -1.21 4.39
N ASP A 142 17.07 -0.16 5.02
CA ASP A 142 18.50 0.01 5.30
C ASP A 142 18.75 0.65 6.66
N ALA A 143 19.96 0.51 7.21
CA ALA A 143 20.36 1.24 8.41
C ALA A 143 20.60 2.74 8.11
N ARG A 144 21.04 3.03 6.88
CA ARG A 144 21.25 4.38 6.37
C ARG A 144 19.92 5.07 6.09
N SER A 145 19.95 6.38 6.13
CA SER A 145 18.86 7.26 5.73
C SER A 145 19.46 8.24 4.72
N VAL A 146 18.73 8.56 3.67
CA VAL A 146 19.11 9.59 2.71
C VAL A 146 18.07 10.70 2.71
N GLU A 147 18.46 11.87 2.22
CA GLU A 147 17.54 12.98 2.00
C GLU A 147 16.56 12.67 0.87
N GLU A 148 15.48 13.44 0.83
CA GLU A 148 14.51 13.34 -0.24
C GLU A 148 15.14 13.73 -1.58
N TYR A 149 14.84 12.98 -2.64
CA TYR A 149 15.42 13.20 -3.96
C TYR A 149 14.38 13.05 -5.07
N PRO A 150 14.28 14.02 -6.01
CA PRO A 150 13.36 13.93 -7.15
C PRO A 150 13.76 12.85 -8.15
N ILE A 151 12.76 12.22 -8.75
CA ILE A 151 12.93 11.22 -9.80
C ILE A 151 12.04 11.56 -11.00
N GLU A 152 12.31 10.92 -12.14
CA GLU A 152 11.32 10.87 -13.21
C GLU A 152 10.06 10.18 -12.67
N PRO A 153 8.86 10.79 -12.80
CA PRO A 153 7.67 10.25 -12.17
C PRO A 153 7.34 8.83 -12.62
N ILE A 154 6.97 7.99 -11.65
CA ILE A 154 6.42 6.66 -11.89
C ILE A 154 4.93 6.71 -11.58
N SER A 155 4.12 6.42 -12.60
CA SER A 155 2.67 6.42 -12.50
C SER A 155 2.07 5.09 -12.93
N TRP A 156 0.92 4.75 -12.34
CA TRP A 156 0.05 3.68 -12.85
C TRP A 156 -1.41 3.97 -12.52
N THR A 157 -2.31 3.30 -13.22
CA THR A 157 -3.74 3.32 -12.90
C THR A 157 -4.06 2.25 -11.86
N VAL A 158 -4.61 2.67 -10.72
CA VAL A 158 -5.20 1.76 -9.74
C VAL A 158 -6.53 1.29 -10.31
N ASN A 159 -6.59 0.02 -10.72
CA ASN A 159 -7.80 -0.63 -11.25
C ASN A 159 -8.51 -1.51 -10.23
N GLU A 160 -7.83 -1.85 -9.13
CA GLU A 160 -8.34 -2.66 -8.04
C GLU A 160 -7.54 -2.39 -6.77
N PHE A 161 -8.07 -2.86 -5.65
CA PHE A 161 -7.34 -2.97 -4.39
C PHE A 161 -7.57 -4.34 -3.80
N VAL A 162 -6.66 -4.78 -2.92
CA VAL A 162 -6.55 -6.17 -2.50
C VAL A 162 -6.44 -6.29 -0.98
N LEU A 163 -6.85 -7.44 -0.45
CA LEU A 163 -6.51 -7.89 0.89
C LEU A 163 -5.32 -8.83 0.79
N ILE A 164 -4.23 -8.48 1.47
CA ILE A 164 -3.00 -9.27 1.50
C ILE A 164 -2.78 -9.82 2.90
N GLN A 165 -2.47 -11.11 2.99
CA GLN A 165 -1.77 -11.69 4.13
C GLN A 165 -0.29 -11.86 3.76
N SER A 166 0.60 -11.30 4.58
CA SER A 166 2.05 -11.30 4.33
C SER A 166 2.81 -11.96 5.47
N LEU A 167 3.39 -13.12 5.19
CA LEU A 167 4.28 -13.87 6.08
C LEU A 167 5.68 -13.99 5.44
N SER A 168 5.88 -14.97 4.56
CA SER A 168 7.08 -15.14 3.73
C SER A 168 6.95 -14.52 2.33
N GLY A 169 5.71 -14.41 1.83
CA GLY A 169 5.32 -13.77 0.58
C GLY A 169 4.06 -12.92 0.76
N HIS A 170 3.40 -12.57 -0.34
CA HIS A 170 2.08 -11.92 -0.32
C HIS A 170 1.04 -12.90 -0.85
N ASP A 171 0.12 -13.33 0.02
CA ASP A 171 -1.05 -14.10 -0.35
C ASP A 171 -2.23 -13.15 -0.54
N TYR A 172 -2.77 -13.13 -1.76
CA TYR A 172 -3.91 -12.28 -2.13
C TYR A 172 -5.21 -12.98 -1.74
N LEU A 173 -5.79 -12.59 -0.60
CA LEU A 173 -6.98 -13.23 -0.05
C LEU A 173 -8.29 -12.74 -0.70
N ALA A 174 -8.30 -11.49 -1.17
CA ALA A 174 -9.43 -10.91 -1.89
C ALA A 174 -8.95 -9.77 -2.80
N ARG A 175 -9.70 -9.51 -3.87
CA ARG A 175 -9.48 -8.41 -4.81
C ARG A 175 -10.82 -7.73 -5.09
N TRP A 176 -10.82 -6.40 -5.12
CA TRP A 176 -11.98 -5.58 -5.42
C TRP A 176 -11.68 -4.66 -6.60
N PRO A 177 -12.28 -4.90 -7.78
CA PRO A 177 -12.12 -4.00 -8.91
C PRO A 177 -12.72 -2.63 -8.61
N LEU A 178 -12.07 -1.59 -9.12
CA LEU A 178 -12.61 -0.24 -9.14
C LEU A 178 -13.53 -0.12 -10.35
N GLU A 179 -14.82 -0.07 -10.09
CA GLU A 179 -15.84 0.00 -11.12
C GLU A 179 -16.44 1.39 -11.21
N ALA A 180 -16.60 1.87 -12.46
CA ALA A 180 -17.48 2.99 -12.72
C ALA A 180 -18.91 2.58 -12.34
N ARG A 181 -19.64 3.47 -11.65
CA ARG A 181 -21.10 3.33 -11.57
C ARG A 181 -21.64 3.29 -13.00
N ALA A 182 -22.32 2.22 -13.39
CA ALA A 182 -23.21 2.25 -14.53
C ALA A 182 -24.27 3.33 -14.21
N VAL A 183 -24.31 4.39 -15.01
CA VAL A 183 -25.44 5.31 -14.97
C VAL A 183 -26.62 4.51 -15.50
N ALA A 184 -27.55 4.16 -14.61
CA ALA A 184 -28.88 3.71 -15.00
C ALA A 184 -29.70 4.93 -15.46
#